data_AF-A0A3N5J7G7-F1
#
_entry.id   AF-A0A3N5J7G7-F1
#
_cell.length_a   1.000
_cell.length_b   1.000
_cell.length_c   1.000
_cell.angle_alpha   90.00
_cell.angle_beta   90.00
_cell.angle_gamma   90.00
#
_symmetry.space_group_name_H-M   'P 1'
#
loop_
_entity.id
_entity.type
_entity.pdbx_description
1 polymer ?
#
loop_
_entity_poly.entity_id
_entity_poly.type
_entity_poly.pdbx_seq_one_letter_code
_entity_poly.pdbx_strand_id
1 'polypeptide(L)'
;MKFTAVLFVTLISVFTLSAQSVSVRIDLSQPLIVNQFQIGVTHTHGFWEYGHQTAVQRATLLLVEGITFQNQHIMGWGVGNPEPQPGEFYWNDLDHRVELMKSISTPMIITFCTAPGWMKGSDDWAMEEDVVDDQVQEFAVLCAEIAGRYPEVEYFQVWNEMKGYWSNSLNNWDYIRYTTLYNAVYDAVKAVRPDAKVGGPYLVIQGDGGVEVGKSGRDTYTPIGSKDWQVIDYWLQHKRGADFICMDYGLIDYHDVNTYSQAEMMKMTKNFGRIIAQLGKKSALPIVVSEFYGGSDKDDLQFTAANHASCYYHAMVNNAMLGLVWNPQEGEIDNYLFSKTDRAEGGRPTPHYDVVETITRHFPVGTQLFQTKSSSEDLEVLASAAKTLLINKTNGQMTAEVNGQMVILERYQVLLIDTPMLNDVEINSSRVSSEIRIFNTPSGPQLFICPRSSAMMGIQIFDILGREIDHYTRFINAGEANTWSILQNAANLPAGIYFVAINGLEKNYVRRFFLLHR
;
A
#
# COMPACT_ATOMS: atom_id res chain seq x y z
N MET A 1 -19.09 69.33 38.61
CA MET A 1 -18.31 68.20 38.06
C MET A 1 -19.26 67.34 37.22
N LYS A 2 -19.15 67.40 35.90
CA LYS A 2 -19.86 66.49 34.97
C LYS A 2 -18.79 65.57 34.38
N PHE A 3 -18.89 64.26 34.63
CA PHE A 3 -18.04 63.26 33.99
C PHE A 3 -18.77 62.75 32.75
N THR A 4 -18.17 62.96 31.58
CA THR A 4 -18.60 62.39 30.31
C THR A 4 -17.80 61.12 30.08
N ALA A 5 -18.46 59.97 30.06
CA ALA A 5 -17.84 58.70 29.71
C ALA A 5 -17.76 58.59 28.18
N VAL A 6 -16.55 58.46 27.64
CA VAL A 6 -16.29 58.14 26.23
C VAL A 6 -16.15 56.62 26.14
N LEU A 7 -17.08 55.97 25.45
CA LEU A 7 -17.05 54.54 25.16
C LEU A 7 -16.25 54.32 23.87
N PHE A 8 -15.05 53.75 23.97
CA PHE A 8 -14.30 53.26 22.82
C PHE A 8 -14.83 51.88 22.44
N VAL A 9 -15.49 51.77 21.28
CA VAL A 9 -15.83 50.48 20.67
C VAL A 9 -14.69 50.10 19.73
N THR A 10 -13.85 49.17 20.17
CA THR A 10 -12.83 48.56 19.33
C THR A 10 -13.48 47.48 18.48
N LEU A 11 -13.68 47.73 17.19
CA LEU A 11 -14.03 46.68 16.22
C LEU A 11 -12.82 45.74 16.08
N ILE A 12 -12.93 44.53 16.65
CA ILE A 12 -12.02 43.43 16.34
C ILE A 12 -12.53 42.79 15.06
N SER A 13 -11.94 43.17 13.92
CA SER A 13 -12.10 42.44 12.66
C SER A 13 -11.37 41.10 12.78
N VAL A 14 -12.10 40.05 13.13
CA VAL A 14 -11.61 38.67 13.01
C VAL A 14 -11.58 38.34 11.52
N PHE A 15 -10.44 38.56 10.87
CA PHE A 15 -10.17 37.93 9.59
C PHE A 15 -9.96 36.44 9.86
N THR A 16 -10.99 35.63 9.66
CA THR A 16 -10.78 34.21 9.40
C THR A 16 -10.07 34.12 8.06
N LEU A 17 -8.74 33.92 8.09
CA LEU A 17 -8.06 33.38 6.92
C LEU A 17 -8.71 32.02 6.64
N SER A 18 -9.57 31.96 5.63
CA SER A 18 -9.95 30.70 5.02
C SER A 18 -8.65 30.07 4.55
N ALA A 19 -8.21 28.99 5.20
CA ALA A 19 -7.16 28.14 4.64
C ALA A 19 -7.62 27.79 3.22
N GLN A 20 -6.84 28.18 2.22
CA GLN A 20 -7.18 27.91 0.83
C GLN A 20 -7.20 26.39 0.63
N SER A 21 -8.28 25.86 0.07
CA SER A 21 -8.41 24.43 -0.20
C SER A 21 -7.36 23.99 -1.22
N VAL A 22 -6.81 22.79 -1.05
CA VAL A 22 -5.93 22.16 -2.03
C VAL A 22 -6.76 21.71 -3.23
N SER A 23 -6.50 22.24 -4.41
CA SER A 23 -7.18 21.81 -5.63
C SER A 23 -6.53 20.55 -6.19
N VAL A 24 -7.35 19.56 -6.56
CA VAL A 24 -6.92 18.31 -7.18
C VAL A 24 -7.68 18.12 -8.49
N ARG A 25 -6.94 17.90 -9.57
CA ARG A 25 -7.46 17.52 -10.89
C ARG A 25 -7.12 16.08 -11.20
N ILE A 26 -8.11 15.29 -11.60
CA ILE A 26 -7.95 13.92 -12.11
C ILE A 26 -8.40 13.92 -13.57
N ASP A 27 -7.50 13.56 -14.48
CA ASP A 27 -7.78 13.53 -15.92
C ASP A 27 -7.93 12.10 -16.44
N LEU A 28 -9.17 11.62 -16.48
CA LEU A 28 -9.49 10.26 -16.96
C LEU A 28 -9.26 10.06 -18.47
N SER A 29 -8.91 11.11 -19.21
CA SER A 29 -8.49 10.98 -20.62
C SER A 29 -7.00 10.71 -20.78
N GLN A 30 -6.21 10.91 -19.71
CA GLN A 30 -4.76 10.78 -19.71
C GLN A 30 -4.35 9.57 -18.86
N PRO A 31 -4.24 8.36 -19.45
CA PRO A 31 -3.71 7.22 -18.73
C PRO A 31 -2.26 7.51 -18.27
N LEU A 32 -1.95 7.13 -17.03
CA LEU A 32 -0.59 7.18 -16.48
C LEU A 32 0.11 5.84 -16.69
N ILE A 33 -0.40 4.78 -16.07
CA ILE A 33 0.16 3.44 -16.11
C ILE A 33 -0.90 2.40 -15.75
N VAL A 34 -0.74 1.15 -16.19
CA VAL A 34 -1.52 0.02 -15.69
C VAL A 34 -0.80 -0.56 -14.49
N ASN A 35 -1.43 -0.56 -13.31
CA ASN A 35 -0.80 -1.05 -12.09
C ASN A 35 -0.33 -2.51 -12.25
N GLN A 36 0.93 -2.76 -11.89
CA GLN A 36 1.53 -4.09 -11.77
C GLN A 36 1.98 -4.40 -10.33
N PHE A 37 1.88 -3.41 -9.44
CA PHE A 37 2.39 -3.52 -8.09
C PHE A 37 1.44 -4.30 -7.20
N GLN A 38 2.05 -5.15 -6.39
CA GLN A 38 1.44 -6.02 -5.42
C GLN A 38 2.12 -5.84 -4.07
N ILE A 39 1.41 -6.20 -3.00
CA ILE A 39 1.93 -6.15 -1.64
C ILE A 39 1.86 -7.57 -1.06
N GLY A 40 2.97 -8.03 -0.51
CA GLY A 40 3.08 -9.29 0.19
C GLY A 40 3.74 -9.13 1.55
N VAL A 41 3.97 -10.26 2.22
CA VAL A 41 4.63 -10.29 3.53
C VAL A 41 5.71 -11.36 3.56
N THR A 42 6.73 -11.15 4.38
CA THR A 42 7.67 -12.20 4.78
C THR A 42 7.27 -12.75 6.14
N HIS A 43 7.12 -14.07 6.24
CA HIS A 43 6.94 -14.76 7.51
C HIS A 43 8.30 -14.96 8.17
N THR A 44 8.47 -14.39 9.36
CA THR A 44 9.74 -14.41 10.09
C THR A 44 9.63 -15.26 11.37
N HIS A 45 10.54 -15.07 12.32
CA HIS A 45 10.51 -15.66 13.66
C HIS A 45 9.39 -15.10 14.57
N GLY A 46 8.45 -14.30 14.03
CA GLY A 46 7.28 -13.84 14.76
C GLY A 46 6.31 -14.96 15.18
N PHE A 47 6.31 -16.09 14.46
CA PHE A 47 5.55 -17.32 14.78
C PHE A 47 4.09 -17.07 15.23
N TRP A 48 3.45 -16.07 14.61
CA TRP A 48 2.13 -15.57 15.01
C TRP A 48 1.06 -16.66 14.91
N GLU A 49 1.26 -17.67 14.06
CA GLU A 49 0.40 -18.81 13.86
C GLU A 49 0.29 -19.74 15.09
N TYR A 50 1.24 -19.66 16.03
CA TYR A 50 1.23 -20.43 17.29
C TYR A 50 0.55 -19.70 18.46
N GLY A 51 0.01 -18.52 18.21
CA GLY A 51 -0.66 -17.71 19.24
C GLY A 51 -2.02 -18.28 19.69
N HIS A 52 -2.77 -17.45 20.42
CA HIS A 52 -4.12 -17.76 20.84
C HIS A 52 -5.04 -17.94 19.62
N GLN A 53 -5.73 -19.09 19.54
CA GLN A 53 -6.50 -19.52 18.36
C GLN A 53 -7.42 -18.43 17.75
N THR A 54 -8.15 -17.69 18.58
CA THR A 54 -9.05 -16.62 18.10
C THR A 54 -8.29 -15.44 17.47
N ALA A 55 -7.12 -15.09 17.98
CA ALA A 55 -6.29 -14.04 17.41
C ALA A 55 -5.60 -14.52 16.13
N VAL A 56 -5.12 -15.76 16.11
CA VAL A 56 -4.59 -16.41 14.89
C VAL A 56 -5.63 -16.41 13.79
N GLN A 57 -6.88 -16.83 14.07
CA GLN A 57 -7.97 -16.82 13.09
C GLN A 57 -8.23 -15.42 12.52
N ARG A 58 -8.17 -14.37 13.35
CA ARG A 58 -8.30 -13.00 12.85
C ARG A 58 -7.11 -12.61 11.97
N ALA A 59 -5.88 -12.86 12.41
CA ALA A 59 -4.68 -12.57 11.64
C ALA A 59 -4.67 -13.30 10.28
N THR A 60 -5.07 -14.58 10.25
CA THR A 60 -5.21 -15.34 9.00
C THR A 60 -6.22 -14.69 8.04
N LEU A 61 -7.39 -14.27 8.54
CA LEU A 61 -8.39 -13.58 7.70
C LEU A 61 -7.86 -12.25 7.14
N LEU A 62 -7.12 -11.49 7.94
CA LEU A 62 -6.48 -10.26 7.47
C LEU A 62 -5.51 -10.56 6.32
N LEU A 63 -4.66 -11.58 6.46
CA LEU A 63 -3.74 -11.95 5.38
C LEU A 63 -4.47 -12.44 4.12
N VAL A 64 -5.50 -13.29 4.27
CA VAL A 64 -6.31 -13.75 3.13
C VAL A 64 -6.94 -12.58 2.35
N GLU A 65 -7.38 -11.52 3.04
CA GLU A 65 -8.06 -10.39 2.43
C GLU A 65 -7.12 -9.29 1.92
N GLY A 66 -5.97 -9.11 2.58
CA GLY A 66 -5.12 -7.93 2.41
C GLY A 66 -3.90 -8.12 1.52
N ILE A 67 -3.26 -9.30 1.54
CA ILE A 67 -1.98 -9.51 0.86
C ILE A 67 -2.14 -10.32 -0.44
N THR A 68 -1.10 -10.30 -1.26
CA THR A 68 -1.10 -10.99 -2.56
C THR A 68 0.12 -11.86 -2.80
N PHE A 69 1.07 -11.86 -1.87
CA PHE A 69 2.26 -12.70 -1.89
C PHE A 69 2.70 -13.04 -0.47
N GLN A 70 3.29 -14.21 -0.31
CA GLN A 70 3.90 -14.66 0.94
C GLN A 70 5.32 -15.14 0.69
N ASN A 71 6.23 -14.80 1.58
CA ASN A 71 7.64 -15.18 1.48
C ASN A 71 8.12 -15.92 2.73
N GLN A 72 8.97 -16.91 2.55
CA GLN A 72 9.67 -17.65 3.60
C GLN A 72 11.12 -17.92 3.22
N HIS A 73 12.05 -17.63 4.14
CA HIS A 73 13.44 -18.04 4.03
C HIS A 73 13.61 -19.54 4.29
N ILE A 74 14.57 -20.18 3.62
CA ILE A 74 14.80 -21.62 3.79
C ILE A 74 15.32 -22.02 5.18
N MET A 75 15.94 -21.09 5.92
CA MET A 75 16.34 -21.21 7.32
C MET A 75 16.62 -19.86 7.96
N GLY A 76 16.67 -19.82 9.30
CA GLY A 76 17.03 -18.62 10.06
C GLY A 76 15.79 -17.86 10.53
N TRP A 77 15.31 -16.90 9.75
CA TRP A 77 14.14 -16.06 10.06
C TRP A 77 12.83 -16.87 10.08
N GLY A 78 12.69 -17.79 11.02
CA GLY A 78 11.47 -18.51 11.32
C GLY A 78 11.47 -20.01 11.05
N VAL A 79 12.46 -20.61 10.38
CA VAL A 79 12.52 -22.08 10.20
C VAL A 79 13.92 -22.62 10.49
N GLY A 80 13.98 -23.90 10.91
CA GLY A 80 15.21 -24.63 11.20
C GLY A 80 16.08 -24.89 9.97
N ASN A 81 17.24 -25.51 10.21
CA ASN A 81 18.15 -25.93 9.14
C ASN A 81 17.53 -27.10 8.33
N PRO A 82 17.26 -26.93 7.02
CA PRO A 82 16.64 -27.96 6.19
C PRO A 82 17.60 -29.11 5.83
N GLU A 83 18.92 -28.94 6.02
CA GLU A 83 19.94 -29.95 5.74
C GLU A 83 21.12 -29.83 6.74
N PRO A 84 20.96 -30.30 7.99
CA PRO A 84 21.99 -30.22 9.03
C PRO A 84 23.27 -30.99 8.73
N GLN A 85 23.19 -32.01 7.87
CA GLN A 85 24.33 -32.79 7.37
C GLN A 85 24.13 -33.08 5.87
N PRO A 86 25.21 -33.26 5.10
CA PRO A 86 25.10 -33.54 3.67
C PRO A 86 24.17 -34.71 3.34
N GLY A 87 23.10 -34.45 2.59
CA GLY A 87 22.08 -35.41 2.17
C GLY A 87 21.07 -35.80 3.25
N GLU A 88 21.14 -35.25 4.46
CA GLU A 88 20.17 -35.49 5.54
C GLU A 88 19.20 -34.32 5.68
N PHE A 89 18.02 -34.44 5.07
CA PHE A 89 17.03 -33.37 5.04
C PHE A 89 16.03 -33.39 6.21
N TYR A 90 15.73 -32.21 6.75
CA TYR A 90 14.78 -31.98 7.83
C TYR A 90 13.69 -31.00 7.37
N TRP A 91 12.63 -31.56 6.79
CA TRP A 91 11.59 -30.77 6.12
C TRP A 91 10.51 -30.19 7.02
N ASN A 92 10.40 -30.64 8.27
CA ASN A 92 9.22 -30.37 9.12
C ASN A 92 8.84 -28.89 9.22
N ASP A 93 9.84 -28.01 9.42
CA ASP A 93 9.57 -26.58 9.61
C ASP A 93 9.18 -25.89 8.29
N LEU A 94 9.86 -26.22 7.19
CA LEU A 94 9.51 -25.68 5.87
C LEU A 94 8.16 -26.22 5.39
N ASP A 95 7.88 -27.50 5.59
CA ASP A 95 6.57 -28.10 5.29
C ASP A 95 5.46 -27.35 6.06
N HIS A 96 5.67 -27.08 7.35
CA HIS A 96 4.71 -26.33 8.16
C HIS A 96 4.49 -24.90 7.62
N ARG A 97 5.55 -24.20 7.24
CA ARG A 97 5.44 -22.85 6.66
C ARG A 97 4.76 -22.84 5.30
N VAL A 98 5.08 -23.78 4.43
CA VAL A 98 4.43 -23.89 3.12
C VAL A 98 2.94 -24.22 3.29
N GLU A 99 2.57 -25.10 4.22
CA GLU A 99 1.16 -25.36 4.54
C GLU A 99 0.43 -24.14 5.12
N LEU A 100 1.09 -23.35 5.98
CA LEU A 100 0.56 -22.06 6.43
C LEU A 100 0.30 -21.14 5.24
N MET A 101 1.30 -20.97 4.35
CA MET A 101 1.16 -20.09 3.19
C MET A 101 0.05 -20.56 2.24
N LYS A 102 -0.10 -21.87 2.03
CA LYS A 102 -1.20 -22.46 1.25
C LYS A 102 -2.56 -22.14 1.85
N SER A 103 -2.69 -22.14 3.18
CA SER A 103 -3.96 -21.81 3.85
C SER A 103 -4.42 -20.37 3.59
N ILE A 104 -3.49 -19.46 3.29
CA ILE A 104 -3.78 -18.06 2.94
C ILE A 104 -4.07 -17.90 1.42
N SER A 105 -3.68 -18.89 0.60
CA SER A 105 -4.04 -19.00 -0.83
C SER A 105 -3.59 -17.83 -1.71
N THR A 106 -2.40 -17.27 -1.43
CA THR A 106 -1.73 -16.30 -2.31
C THR A 106 -0.43 -16.89 -2.85
N PRO A 107 0.06 -16.40 -4.02
CA PRO A 107 1.35 -16.78 -4.57
C PRO A 107 2.49 -16.79 -3.53
N MET A 108 3.34 -17.80 -3.62
CA MET A 108 4.41 -18.05 -2.65
C MET A 108 5.79 -17.78 -3.23
N ILE A 109 6.65 -17.28 -2.36
CA ILE A 109 8.06 -17.03 -2.58
C ILE A 109 8.87 -17.81 -1.55
N ILE A 110 9.95 -18.43 -1.99
CA ILE A 110 11.01 -18.91 -1.09
C ILE A 110 12.28 -18.09 -1.31
N THR A 111 12.85 -17.56 -0.24
CA THR A 111 14.19 -16.95 -0.26
C THR A 111 15.23 -18.00 0.10
N PHE A 112 16.14 -18.30 -0.82
CA PHE A 112 17.28 -19.19 -0.60
C PHE A 112 18.35 -18.49 0.25
N CYS A 113 18.09 -18.35 1.54
CA CYS A 113 19.01 -17.85 2.55
C CYS A 113 18.56 -18.28 3.96
N THR A 114 19.46 -18.42 4.94
CA THR A 114 20.90 -18.62 4.76
C THR A 114 21.21 -20.07 4.34
N ALA A 115 22.48 -20.46 4.33
CA ALA A 115 22.90 -21.84 4.09
C ALA A 115 23.19 -22.59 5.41
N PRO A 116 23.05 -23.93 5.43
CA PRO A 116 23.53 -24.78 6.52
C PRO A 116 24.99 -24.49 6.89
N GLY A 117 25.34 -24.64 8.15
CA GLY A 117 26.68 -24.32 8.67
C GLY A 117 27.80 -25.06 7.95
N TRP A 118 27.59 -26.32 7.59
CA TRP A 118 28.59 -27.11 6.85
C TRP A 118 28.86 -26.59 5.43
N MET A 119 27.91 -25.86 4.82
CA MET A 119 28.10 -25.19 3.52
C MET A 119 28.79 -23.82 3.66
N LYS A 120 28.78 -23.24 4.87
CA LYS A 120 29.44 -21.97 5.19
C LYS A 120 30.81 -22.16 5.87
N GLY A 121 31.15 -23.39 6.27
CA GLY A 121 32.31 -23.65 7.11
C GLY A 121 32.20 -23.04 8.52
N SER A 122 30.97 -22.80 8.97
CA SER A 122 30.64 -22.09 10.22
C SER A 122 29.50 -22.78 10.98
N ASP A 123 29.00 -22.15 12.04
CA ASP A 123 27.75 -22.57 12.68
C ASP A 123 26.53 -22.28 11.77
N ASP A 124 25.45 -23.05 11.94
CA ASP A 124 24.18 -22.86 11.23
C ASP A 124 23.65 -21.43 11.35
N TRP A 125 23.76 -20.86 12.55
CA TRP A 125 23.19 -19.56 12.89
C TRP A 125 24.14 -18.39 12.67
N ALA A 126 25.28 -18.62 12.02
CA ALA A 126 26.13 -17.55 11.50
C ALA A 126 25.46 -16.92 10.27
N MET A 127 24.43 -16.10 10.50
CA MET A 127 23.53 -15.55 9.46
C MET A 127 24.22 -14.59 8.49
N GLU A 128 25.38 -14.06 8.87
CA GLU A 128 26.17 -13.10 8.11
C GLU A 128 27.32 -13.74 7.32
N GLU A 129 27.42 -15.07 7.31
CA GLU A 129 28.46 -15.80 6.57
C GLU A 129 27.96 -16.23 5.19
N ASP A 130 28.88 -16.28 4.23
CA ASP A 130 28.61 -16.70 2.86
C ASP A 130 28.73 -18.22 2.67
N VAL A 131 28.29 -18.70 1.50
CA VAL A 131 28.60 -20.07 1.08
C VAL A 131 30.07 -20.12 0.66
N VAL A 132 30.85 -21.03 1.24
CA VAL A 132 32.26 -21.19 0.84
C VAL A 132 32.33 -21.71 -0.60
N ASP A 133 33.37 -21.31 -1.34
CA ASP A 133 33.46 -21.56 -2.79
C ASP A 133 33.26 -23.02 -3.18
N ASP A 134 33.87 -23.95 -2.42
CA ASP A 134 33.77 -25.39 -2.68
C ASP A 134 32.38 -25.99 -2.36
N GLN A 135 31.49 -25.22 -1.71
CA GLN A 135 30.15 -25.63 -1.31
C GLN A 135 29.04 -24.95 -2.12
N VAL A 136 29.38 -24.09 -3.08
CA VAL A 136 28.40 -23.42 -3.96
C VAL A 136 27.51 -24.42 -4.69
N GLN A 137 28.09 -25.52 -5.17
CA GLN A 137 27.33 -26.54 -5.90
C GLN A 137 26.40 -27.33 -4.98
N GLU A 138 26.83 -27.63 -3.75
CA GLU A 138 26.00 -28.31 -2.75
C GLU A 138 24.82 -27.44 -2.31
N PHE A 139 25.05 -26.14 -2.11
CA PHE A 139 23.96 -25.20 -1.85
C PHE A 139 22.97 -25.10 -3.02
N ALA A 140 23.47 -25.13 -4.26
CA ALA A 140 22.61 -25.18 -5.45
C ALA A 140 21.78 -26.47 -5.51
N VAL A 141 22.33 -27.61 -5.10
CA VAL A 141 21.59 -28.88 -4.96
C VAL A 141 20.48 -28.75 -3.92
N LEU A 142 20.77 -28.22 -2.73
CA LEU A 142 19.74 -27.96 -1.71
C LEU A 142 18.61 -27.05 -2.24
N CYS A 143 18.95 -25.98 -2.96
CA CYS A 143 17.96 -25.09 -3.57
C CYS A 143 17.07 -25.83 -4.58
N ALA A 144 17.65 -26.73 -5.38
CA ALA A 144 16.91 -27.56 -6.32
C ALA A 144 15.99 -28.59 -5.61
N GLU A 145 16.47 -29.23 -4.54
CA GLU A 145 15.66 -30.15 -3.72
C GLU A 145 14.45 -29.41 -3.11
N ILE A 146 14.65 -28.19 -2.59
CA ILE A 146 13.58 -27.35 -2.07
C ILE A 146 12.57 -26.97 -3.18
N ALA A 147 13.06 -26.51 -4.34
CA ALA A 147 12.20 -26.12 -5.45
C ALA A 147 11.41 -27.31 -6.04
N GLY A 148 12.01 -28.50 -6.06
CA GLY A 148 11.37 -29.74 -6.50
C GLY A 148 10.35 -30.26 -5.49
N ARG A 149 10.61 -30.08 -4.19
CA ARG A 149 9.71 -30.49 -3.10
C ARG A 149 8.41 -29.68 -3.06
N TYR A 150 8.48 -28.38 -3.34
CA TYR A 150 7.36 -27.45 -3.25
C TYR A 150 6.92 -26.95 -4.64
N PRO A 151 6.21 -27.79 -5.45
CA PRO A 151 5.75 -27.40 -6.79
C PRO A 151 4.81 -26.19 -6.80
N GLU A 152 4.10 -25.94 -5.70
CA GLU A 152 3.21 -24.79 -5.49
C GLU A 152 3.93 -23.45 -5.33
N VAL A 153 5.24 -23.47 -5.03
CA VAL A 153 6.03 -22.24 -4.95
C VAL A 153 6.46 -21.86 -6.37
N GLU A 154 6.06 -20.65 -6.77
CA GLU A 154 6.28 -20.12 -8.11
C GLU A 154 7.54 -19.25 -8.19
N TYR A 155 7.91 -18.57 -7.10
CA TYR A 155 8.99 -17.58 -7.08
C TYR A 155 10.09 -17.94 -6.10
N PHE A 156 11.33 -17.69 -6.50
CA PHE A 156 12.52 -17.96 -5.70
C PHE A 156 13.48 -16.79 -5.76
N GLN A 157 13.89 -16.28 -4.60
CA GLN A 157 14.87 -15.22 -4.46
C GLN A 157 16.21 -15.82 -4.04
N VAL A 158 17.29 -15.43 -4.69
CA VAL A 158 18.60 -16.01 -4.39
C VAL A 158 19.38 -15.10 -3.45
N TRP A 159 19.55 -15.60 -2.22
CA TRP A 159 20.30 -15.01 -1.11
C TRP A 159 19.68 -13.74 -0.51
N ASN A 160 19.85 -13.51 0.80
CA ASN A 160 19.36 -12.30 1.48
C ASN A 160 20.47 -11.26 1.52
N GLU A 161 20.21 -10.04 1.02
CA GLU A 161 21.05 -8.85 1.22
C GLU A 161 22.55 -9.00 0.90
N MET A 162 22.93 -9.97 0.06
CA MET A 162 24.32 -10.32 -0.20
C MET A 162 25.15 -10.61 1.08
N LYS A 163 24.51 -11.03 2.18
CA LYS A 163 25.19 -11.31 3.47
C LYS A 163 26.39 -12.23 3.31
N GLY A 164 27.48 -11.93 4.00
CA GLY A 164 28.75 -12.65 3.90
C GLY A 164 29.63 -12.31 2.69
N TYR A 165 29.09 -11.70 1.64
CA TYR A 165 29.87 -11.39 0.44
C TYR A 165 30.59 -10.03 0.48
N TRP A 166 30.67 -9.34 1.62
CA TRP A 166 31.42 -8.08 1.68
C TRP A 166 32.92 -8.30 1.50
N SER A 167 33.54 -7.59 0.56
CA SER A 167 34.97 -7.69 0.28
C SER A 167 35.70 -6.40 0.66
N ASN A 168 36.60 -6.51 1.64
CA ASN A 168 37.46 -5.40 2.06
C ASN A 168 38.42 -4.94 0.95
N SER A 169 38.86 -5.84 0.07
CA SER A 169 39.75 -5.49 -1.05
C SER A 169 39.01 -4.71 -2.15
N LEU A 170 37.73 -5.02 -2.37
CA LEU A 170 36.87 -4.27 -3.29
C LEU A 170 36.28 -3.02 -2.65
N ASN A 171 36.26 -2.94 -1.31
CA ASN A 171 35.47 -1.96 -0.56
C ASN A 171 34.00 -1.93 -1.05
N ASN A 172 33.48 -3.10 -1.38
CA ASN A 172 32.16 -3.33 -1.94
C ASN A 172 31.78 -4.82 -1.74
N TRP A 173 30.54 -5.17 -2.07
CA TRP A 173 30.12 -6.56 -2.21
C TRP A 173 30.94 -7.27 -3.29
N ASP A 174 31.32 -8.52 -3.04
CA ASP A 174 31.91 -9.43 -4.03
C ASP A 174 30.83 -9.92 -4.98
N TYR A 175 30.42 -9.01 -5.86
CA TYR A 175 29.41 -9.25 -6.89
C TYR A 175 29.81 -10.33 -7.89
N ILE A 176 31.11 -10.66 -8.01
CA ILE A 176 31.59 -11.76 -8.85
C ILE A 176 31.26 -13.08 -8.20
N ARG A 177 31.68 -13.27 -6.95
CA ARG A 177 31.46 -14.50 -6.20
C ARG A 177 29.97 -14.74 -5.92
N TYR A 178 29.22 -13.68 -5.62
CA TYR A 178 27.76 -13.74 -5.56
C TYR A 178 27.14 -14.18 -6.89
N THR A 179 27.58 -13.63 -8.03
CA THR A 179 27.02 -14.01 -9.34
C THR A 179 27.33 -15.47 -9.68
N THR A 180 28.45 -16.03 -9.20
CA THR A 180 28.74 -17.47 -9.28
C THR A 180 27.73 -18.30 -8.49
N LEU A 181 27.45 -17.94 -7.24
CA LEU A 181 26.40 -18.57 -6.42
C LEU A 181 25.04 -18.49 -7.13
N TYR A 182 24.65 -17.29 -7.55
CA TYR A 182 23.38 -17.03 -8.24
C TYR A 182 23.20 -17.94 -9.46
N ASN A 183 24.23 -18.02 -10.30
CA ASN A 183 24.18 -18.81 -11.53
C ASN A 183 24.09 -20.32 -11.25
N ALA A 184 24.81 -20.82 -10.24
CA ALA A 184 24.71 -22.23 -9.85
C ALA A 184 23.30 -22.58 -9.35
N VAL A 185 22.72 -21.74 -8.49
CA VAL A 185 21.33 -21.90 -8.00
C VAL A 185 20.33 -21.81 -9.15
N TYR A 186 20.48 -20.83 -10.05
CA TYR A 186 19.61 -20.67 -11.21
C TYR A 186 19.61 -21.92 -12.08
N ASP A 187 20.79 -22.41 -12.47
CA ASP A 187 20.94 -23.58 -13.33
C ASP A 187 20.36 -24.85 -12.65
N ALA A 188 20.62 -25.05 -11.35
CA ALA A 188 20.11 -26.20 -10.61
C ALA A 188 18.58 -26.19 -10.43
N VAL A 189 18.01 -25.03 -10.05
CA VAL A 189 16.56 -24.88 -9.89
C VAL A 189 15.85 -25.04 -11.22
N LYS A 190 16.34 -24.40 -12.30
CA LYS A 190 15.71 -24.51 -13.63
C LYS A 190 15.81 -25.91 -14.21
N ALA A 191 16.79 -26.72 -13.82
CA ALA A 191 16.90 -28.11 -14.27
C ALA A 191 15.75 -28.99 -13.74
N VAL A 192 15.31 -28.77 -12.49
CA VAL A 192 14.20 -29.53 -11.87
C VAL A 192 12.84 -28.85 -12.02
N ARG A 193 12.83 -27.52 -12.10
CA ARG A 193 11.65 -26.65 -12.21
C ARG A 193 11.86 -25.59 -13.29
N PRO A 194 11.72 -25.94 -14.59
CA PRO A 194 11.86 -24.96 -15.68
C PRO A 194 10.84 -23.81 -15.62
N ASP A 195 9.71 -24.04 -14.95
CA ASP A 195 8.60 -23.11 -14.74
C ASP A 195 8.84 -22.10 -13.61
N ALA A 196 9.67 -22.43 -12.62
CA ALA A 196 9.96 -21.58 -11.46
C ALA A 196 10.52 -20.22 -11.88
N LYS A 197 10.10 -19.14 -11.21
CA LYS A 197 10.61 -17.78 -11.42
C LYS A 197 11.77 -17.52 -10.46
N VAL A 198 12.95 -17.23 -10.98
CA VAL A 198 14.17 -17.04 -10.15
C VAL A 198 14.70 -15.61 -10.28
N GLY A 199 14.91 -14.92 -9.16
CA GLY A 199 15.30 -13.51 -9.13
C GLY A 199 16.46 -13.18 -8.21
N GLY A 200 17.11 -12.05 -8.50
CA GLY A 200 18.29 -11.51 -7.80
C GLY A 200 18.80 -10.22 -8.49
N PRO A 201 19.94 -9.64 -8.08
CA PRO A 201 20.51 -9.83 -6.76
C PRO A 201 19.55 -9.32 -5.70
N TYR A 202 19.51 -9.89 -4.51
CA TYR A 202 18.84 -9.25 -3.38
C TYR A 202 19.84 -8.33 -2.71
N LEU A 203 20.01 -7.13 -3.26
CA LEU A 203 20.99 -6.14 -2.81
C LEU A 203 20.32 -5.10 -1.88
N VAL A 204 20.99 -4.71 -0.81
CA VAL A 204 20.63 -3.52 -0.02
C VAL A 204 20.99 -2.26 -0.80
N ILE A 205 19.99 -1.44 -1.12
CA ILE A 205 20.21 -0.12 -1.70
C ILE A 205 20.48 0.87 -0.57
N GLN A 206 21.76 1.23 -0.39
CA GLN A 206 22.24 1.97 0.77
C GLN A 206 21.79 3.44 0.79
N GLY A 207 21.68 4.08 -0.37
CA GLY A 207 21.36 5.51 -0.43
C GLY A 207 19.93 5.81 0.03
N ASP A 208 19.76 6.34 1.23
CA ASP A 208 18.43 6.69 1.76
C ASP A 208 17.92 8.06 1.29
N GLY A 209 18.80 8.88 0.71
CA GLY A 209 18.49 10.22 0.20
C GLY A 209 18.32 11.32 1.28
N GLY A 210 18.77 11.09 2.51
CA GLY A 210 18.72 12.05 3.62
C GLY A 210 19.34 13.42 3.31
N VAL A 211 20.28 13.49 2.36
CA VAL A 211 20.85 14.77 1.87
C VAL A 211 19.78 15.75 1.34
N GLU A 212 18.65 15.25 0.83
CA GLU A 212 17.59 16.10 0.30
C GLU A 212 16.75 16.79 1.37
N VAL A 213 16.81 16.30 2.60
CA VAL A 213 16.19 16.93 3.77
C VAL A 213 17.24 17.56 4.69
N GLY A 214 18.44 17.81 4.16
CA GLY A 214 19.51 18.53 4.86
C GLY A 214 20.29 17.69 5.86
N LYS A 215 20.17 16.36 5.82
CA LYS A 215 21.05 15.47 6.60
C LYS A 215 22.36 15.23 5.87
N SER A 216 23.32 14.69 6.61
CA SER A 216 24.62 14.29 6.06
C SER A 216 25.12 13.11 6.88
N GLY A 217 25.76 12.16 6.22
CA GLY A 217 26.32 11.01 6.90
C GLY A 217 26.77 9.94 5.93
N ARG A 218 27.05 8.78 6.50
CA ARG A 218 27.17 7.55 5.74
C ARG A 218 25.80 7.24 5.12
N ASP A 219 25.79 6.80 3.87
CA ASP A 219 24.60 6.27 3.18
C ASP A 219 23.44 7.27 2.99
N THR A 220 23.61 8.56 3.36
CA THR A 220 22.59 9.62 3.15
C THR A 220 22.43 10.09 1.70
N TYR A 221 23.17 9.53 0.75
CA TYR A 221 23.22 10.00 -0.64
C TYR A 221 22.00 9.55 -1.44
N THR A 222 21.76 10.17 -2.59
CA THR A 222 20.60 9.88 -3.44
C THR A 222 20.72 8.54 -4.16
N PRO A 223 19.61 7.81 -4.36
CA PRO A 223 19.49 6.51 -3.67
C PRO A 223 20.36 5.35 -4.16
N ILE A 224 20.69 5.26 -5.45
CA ILE A 224 21.57 4.19 -5.94
C ILE A 224 22.96 4.76 -6.16
N GLY A 225 23.90 4.33 -5.31
CA GLY A 225 25.28 4.78 -5.33
C GLY A 225 26.11 4.09 -6.41
N SER A 226 27.33 4.58 -6.64
CA SER A 226 28.25 3.94 -7.59
C SER A 226 28.62 2.51 -7.18
N LYS A 227 28.68 2.21 -5.89
CA LYS A 227 28.96 0.87 -5.37
C LYS A 227 27.82 -0.11 -5.68
N ASP A 228 26.58 0.30 -5.44
CA ASP A 228 25.40 -0.49 -5.78
C ASP A 228 25.32 -0.71 -7.29
N TRP A 229 25.60 0.33 -8.09
CA TRP A 229 25.64 0.20 -9.56
C TRP A 229 26.70 -0.77 -10.05
N GLN A 230 27.88 -0.86 -9.41
CA GLN A 230 28.87 -1.86 -9.78
C GLN A 230 28.34 -3.29 -9.61
N VAL A 231 27.62 -3.54 -8.50
CA VAL A 231 26.98 -4.85 -8.25
C VAL A 231 25.90 -5.13 -9.30
N ILE A 232 24.97 -4.19 -9.46
CA ILE A 232 23.81 -4.34 -10.34
C ILE A 232 24.25 -4.50 -11.80
N ASP A 233 25.16 -3.64 -12.29
CA ASP A 233 25.63 -3.70 -13.68
C ASP A 233 26.39 -5.00 -13.94
N TYR A 234 27.25 -5.45 -13.01
CA TYR A 234 27.96 -6.72 -13.16
C TYR A 234 26.99 -7.90 -13.21
N TRP A 235 26.06 -7.99 -12.26
CA TRP A 235 25.09 -9.09 -12.25
C TRP A 235 24.20 -9.07 -13.49
N LEU A 236 23.72 -7.90 -13.93
CA LEU A 236 22.92 -7.78 -15.15
C LEU A 236 23.66 -8.31 -16.38
N GLN A 237 24.97 -8.08 -16.46
CA GLN A 237 25.83 -8.51 -17.56
C GLN A 237 26.18 -10.01 -17.50
N HIS A 238 26.33 -10.59 -16.31
CA HIS A 238 26.94 -11.93 -16.13
C HIS A 238 25.99 -13.01 -15.61
N LYS A 239 24.75 -12.67 -15.23
CA LYS A 239 23.74 -13.66 -14.85
C LYS A 239 23.42 -14.63 -16.01
N ARG A 240 23.16 -15.89 -15.68
CA ARG A 240 22.69 -16.94 -16.62
C ARG A 240 21.31 -16.63 -17.18
N GLY A 241 20.43 -16.17 -16.31
CA GLY A 241 19.07 -15.72 -16.59
C GLY A 241 18.48 -15.11 -15.33
N ALA A 242 17.30 -14.50 -15.44
CA ALA A 242 16.52 -14.03 -14.29
C ALA A 242 15.09 -13.75 -14.74
N ASP A 243 14.14 -13.91 -13.83
CA ASP A 243 12.72 -13.59 -14.04
C ASP A 243 12.33 -12.26 -13.38
N PHE A 244 13.12 -11.77 -12.41
CA PHE A 244 12.91 -10.48 -11.71
C PHE A 244 14.19 -10.02 -11.00
N ILE A 245 14.23 -8.74 -10.61
CA ILE A 245 15.29 -8.14 -9.78
C ILE A 245 14.79 -7.98 -8.35
N CYS A 246 15.62 -8.33 -7.37
CA CYS A 246 15.34 -8.14 -5.95
C CYS A 246 16.06 -6.90 -5.41
N MET A 247 15.62 -6.39 -4.27
CA MET A 247 16.37 -5.44 -3.44
C MET A 247 15.79 -5.36 -2.03
N ASP A 248 16.61 -5.00 -1.07
CA ASP A 248 16.16 -4.39 0.17
C ASP A 248 16.12 -2.87 -0.04
N TYR A 249 15.04 -2.24 0.41
CA TYR A 249 15.07 -0.80 0.61
C TYR A 249 14.30 -0.34 1.86
N GLY A 250 15.04 0.29 2.77
CA GLY A 250 14.49 1.09 3.85
C GLY A 250 14.53 2.58 3.59
N LEU A 251 13.47 3.28 4.03
CA LEU A 251 13.37 4.72 3.90
C LEU A 251 14.53 5.45 4.59
N ILE A 252 14.99 4.90 5.73
CA ILE A 252 16.20 5.30 6.44
C ILE A 252 17.13 4.09 6.46
N ASP A 253 18.36 4.26 6.01
CA ASP A 253 19.34 3.16 5.99
C ASP A 253 19.81 2.81 7.40
N TYR A 254 20.11 1.54 7.66
CA TYR A 254 20.55 1.06 8.97
C TYR A 254 21.87 1.72 9.44
N HIS A 255 22.73 2.13 8.52
CA HIS A 255 23.98 2.82 8.82
C HIS A 255 23.84 4.35 8.91
N ASP A 256 22.65 4.89 8.60
CA ASP A 256 22.36 6.29 8.88
C ASP A 256 21.98 6.48 10.36
N VAL A 257 22.81 7.24 11.07
CA VAL A 257 22.64 7.55 12.50
C VAL A 257 21.85 8.84 12.73
N ASN A 258 21.36 9.50 11.67
CA ASN A 258 20.57 10.71 11.78
C ASN A 258 19.18 10.43 12.40
N THR A 259 18.59 11.47 12.97
CA THR A 259 17.18 11.44 13.40
C THR A 259 16.33 12.26 12.45
N TYR A 260 15.17 11.70 12.11
CA TYR A 260 14.23 12.26 11.16
C TYR A 260 12.89 12.54 11.83
N SER A 261 12.36 13.73 11.59
CA SER A 261 10.96 14.05 11.89
C SER A 261 10.04 13.33 10.91
N GLN A 262 8.78 13.14 11.31
CA GLN A 262 7.73 12.60 10.44
C GLN A 262 7.62 13.36 9.11
N ALA A 263 7.76 14.69 9.13
CA ALA A 263 7.71 15.51 7.92
C ALA A 263 8.92 15.29 6.99
N GLU A 264 10.11 15.02 7.55
CA GLU A 264 11.30 14.68 6.75
C GLU A 264 11.15 13.28 6.14
N MET A 265 10.75 12.28 6.94
CA MET A 265 10.46 10.93 6.43
C MET A 265 9.41 10.95 5.31
N MET A 266 8.34 11.73 5.48
CA MET A 266 7.28 11.85 4.48
C MET A 266 7.76 12.48 3.16
N LYS A 267 8.79 13.35 3.19
CA LYS A 267 9.42 13.90 1.98
C LYS A 267 10.32 12.90 1.26
N MET A 268 10.84 11.91 2.00
CA MET A 268 11.76 10.91 1.46
C MET A 268 11.04 9.76 0.75
N THR A 269 9.72 9.58 0.91
CA THR A 269 8.94 8.46 0.33
C THR A 269 9.08 8.33 -1.19
N LYS A 270 9.33 9.45 -1.89
CA LYS A 270 9.64 9.50 -3.34
C LYS A 270 10.87 8.69 -3.75
N ASN A 271 11.76 8.35 -2.83
CA ASN A 271 12.96 7.57 -3.12
C ASN A 271 12.63 6.13 -3.56
N PHE A 272 11.55 5.54 -3.05
CA PHE A 272 11.02 4.26 -3.57
C PHE A 272 10.81 4.35 -5.09
N GLY A 273 10.08 5.38 -5.54
CA GLY A 273 9.81 5.57 -6.97
C GLY A 273 11.08 5.87 -7.78
N ARG A 274 12.05 6.59 -7.22
CA ARG A 274 13.30 6.92 -7.89
C ARG A 274 14.18 5.70 -8.13
N ILE A 275 14.34 4.83 -7.13
CA ILE A 275 15.11 3.58 -7.25
C ILE A 275 14.51 2.72 -8.34
N ILE A 276 13.20 2.49 -8.28
CA ILE A 276 12.46 1.68 -9.25
C ILE A 276 12.62 2.27 -10.66
N ALA A 277 12.45 3.58 -10.83
CA ALA A 277 12.60 4.24 -12.13
C ALA A 277 14.05 4.19 -12.66
N GLN A 278 15.06 4.23 -11.79
CA GLN A 278 16.46 4.10 -12.20
C GLN A 278 16.76 2.67 -12.67
N LEU A 279 16.29 1.66 -11.95
CA LEU A 279 16.45 0.26 -12.33
C LEU A 279 15.67 -0.10 -13.60
N GLY A 280 14.44 0.39 -13.74
CA GLY A 280 13.61 0.19 -14.94
C GLY A 280 14.21 0.77 -16.22
N LYS A 281 15.13 1.74 -16.11
CA LYS A 281 15.93 2.24 -17.25
C LYS A 281 17.07 1.32 -17.65
N LYS A 282 17.53 0.46 -16.72
CA LYS A 282 18.65 -0.47 -16.92
C LYS A 282 18.19 -1.87 -17.31
N SER A 283 16.98 -2.26 -16.94
CA SER A 283 16.45 -3.59 -17.17
C SER A 283 14.94 -3.55 -17.36
N ALA A 284 14.43 -4.44 -18.21
CA ALA A 284 12.99 -4.69 -18.37
C ALA A 284 12.45 -5.76 -17.40
N LEU A 285 13.32 -6.31 -16.53
CA LEU A 285 12.91 -7.27 -15.52
C LEU A 285 11.94 -6.62 -14.52
N PRO A 286 10.89 -7.34 -14.07
CA PRO A 286 10.07 -6.93 -12.95
C PRO A 286 10.93 -6.64 -11.71
N ILE A 287 10.53 -5.63 -10.95
CA ILE A 287 11.26 -5.16 -9.76
C ILE A 287 10.52 -5.60 -8.50
N VAL A 288 11.21 -6.33 -7.63
CA VAL A 288 10.75 -6.77 -6.32
C VAL A 288 11.56 -6.05 -5.25
N VAL A 289 10.87 -5.31 -4.40
CA VAL A 289 11.43 -4.82 -3.13
C VAL A 289 11.15 -5.90 -2.10
N SER A 290 12.13 -6.79 -1.93
CA SER A 290 12.05 -8.00 -1.13
C SER A 290 12.00 -7.74 0.38
N GLU A 291 12.43 -6.55 0.79
CA GLU A 291 12.26 -6.00 2.13
C GLU A 291 11.84 -4.53 1.98
N PHE A 292 10.61 -4.22 2.39
CA PHE A 292 9.97 -2.93 2.17
C PHE A 292 9.76 -2.19 3.49
N TYR A 293 10.65 -1.25 3.82
CA TYR A 293 10.56 -0.47 5.05
C TYR A 293 10.25 1.00 4.78
N GLY A 294 8.98 1.39 4.95
CA GLY A 294 8.60 2.80 5.01
C GLY A 294 8.98 3.43 6.35
N GLY A 295 8.73 4.74 6.48
CA GLY A 295 8.86 5.43 7.75
C GLY A 295 7.78 4.97 8.74
N SER A 296 8.17 4.78 9.99
CA SER A 296 7.31 4.29 11.05
C SER A 296 7.48 5.09 12.34
N ASP A 297 6.40 5.19 13.10
CA ASP A 297 6.36 5.75 14.45
C ASP A 297 5.43 4.90 15.30
N LYS A 298 6.00 4.18 16.27
CA LYS A 298 5.23 3.29 17.17
C LYS A 298 4.16 4.03 17.97
N ASP A 299 4.33 5.33 18.21
CA ASP A 299 3.39 6.14 18.98
C ASP A 299 2.36 6.85 18.07
N ASP A 300 2.51 6.72 16.74
CA ASP A 300 1.62 7.33 15.73
C ASP A 300 1.38 6.43 14.52
N LEU A 301 0.58 5.38 14.70
CA LEU A 301 0.24 4.42 13.64
C LEU A 301 -0.43 5.05 12.40
N GLN A 302 -1.04 6.24 12.54
CA GLN A 302 -1.62 6.96 11.40
C GLN A 302 -0.53 7.54 10.51
N PHE A 303 0.54 8.09 11.11
CA PHE A 303 1.73 8.48 10.34
C PHE A 303 2.34 7.29 9.62
N THR A 304 2.55 6.16 10.31
CA THR A 304 3.11 4.93 9.70
C THR A 304 2.29 4.50 8.48
N ALA A 305 0.96 4.50 8.59
CA ALA A 305 0.06 4.15 7.49
C ALA A 305 0.15 5.13 6.31
N ALA A 306 0.10 6.44 6.55
CA ALA A 306 0.23 7.43 5.49
C ALA A 306 1.59 7.41 4.81
N ASN A 307 2.67 7.19 5.57
CA ASN A 307 4.01 7.09 5.02
C ASN A 307 4.12 5.87 4.09
N HIS A 308 3.68 4.70 4.54
CA HIS A 308 3.65 3.49 3.72
C HIS A 308 2.74 3.64 2.49
N ALA A 309 1.58 4.28 2.63
CA ALA A 309 0.70 4.58 1.49
C ALA A 309 1.43 5.42 0.43
N SER A 310 2.23 6.41 0.84
CA SER A 310 3.02 7.22 -0.09
C SER A 310 4.18 6.43 -0.71
N CYS A 311 4.85 5.55 0.05
CA CYS A 311 5.86 4.65 -0.52
C CYS A 311 5.24 3.70 -1.56
N TYR A 312 4.08 3.11 -1.28
CA TYR A 312 3.35 2.26 -2.23
C TYR A 312 2.87 3.03 -3.46
N TYR A 313 2.39 4.27 -3.28
CA TYR A 313 2.08 5.16 -4.40
C TYR A 313 3.28 5.31 -5.33
N HIS A 314 4.45 5.64 -4.77
CA HIS A 314 5.67 5.81 -5.54
C HIS A 314 6.15 4.50 -6.19
N ALA A 315 5.93 3.35 -5.55
CA ALA A 315 6.22 2.05 -6.15
C ALA A 315 5.30 1.72 -7.33
N MET A 316 3.99 1.92 -7.16
CA MET A 316 2.96 1.71 -8.19
C MET A 316 3.22 2.55 -9.44
N VAL A 317 3.36 3.87 -9.29
CA VAL A 317 3.48 4.78 -10.43
C VAL A 317 4.83 4.70 -11.14
N ASN A 318 5.81 3.96 -10.58
CA ASN A 318 7.10 3.69 -11.20
C ASN A 318 7.27 2.22 -11.63
N ASN A 319 6.20 1.42 -11.62
CA ASN A 319 6.16 0.07 -12.18
C ASN A 319 6.99 -0.99 -11.41
N ALA A 320 7.02 -0.92 -10.07
CA ALA A 320 7.43 -2.10 -9.29
C ALA A 320 6.39 -3.22 -9.43
N MET A 321 6.85 -4.46 -9.31
CA MET A 321 6.00 -5.66 -9.30
C MET A 321 5.50 -5.96 -7.88
N LEU A 322 6.39 -5.90 -6.89
CA LEU A 322 6.08 -6.40 -5.56
C LEU A 322 6.87 -5.64 -4.49
N GLY A 323 6.21 -5.34 -3.37
CA GLY A 323 6.83 -4.99 -2.10
C GLY A 323 6.46 -6.00 -1.02
N LEU A 324 7.46 -6.54 -0.32
CA LEU A 324 7.27 -7.47 0.79
C LEU A 324 7.45 -6.74 2.13
N VAL A 325 6.37 -6.65 2.90
CA VAL A 325 6.42 -6.16 4.28
C VAL A 325 7.06 -7.22 5.17
N TRP A 326 8.09 -6.84 5.89
CA TRP A 326 8.77 -7.74 6.82
C TRP A 326 7.92 -7.98 8.06
N ASN A 327 7.66 -9.25 8.40
CA ASN A 327 6.83 -9.69 9.53
C ASN A 327 5.48 -8.94 9.70
N PRO A 328 4.33 -9.57 9.37
CA PRO A 328 3.05 -8.88 9.47
C PRO A 328 2.56 -8.66 10.91
N GLN A 329 3.20 -9.27 11.93
CA GLN A 329 2.81 -9.16 13.33
C GLN A 329 3.58 -8.05 14.07
N GLU A 330 2.88 -7.34 14.95
CA GLU A 330 3.47 -6.43 15.94
C GLU A 330 4.63 -7.04 16.73
N GLY A 331 5.76 -6.33 16.77
CA GLY A 331 6.81 -6.52 17.76
C GLY A 331 8.23 -6.58 17.22
N GLU A 332 8.43 -7.02 15.98
CA GLU A 332 9.79 -7.08 15.38
C GLU A 332 10.21 -5.70 14.86
N ILE A 333 9.31 -5.03 14.15
CA ILE A 333 9.48 -3.70 13.57
C ILE A 333 8.19 -2.90 13.74
N ASP A 334 8.25 -1.58 13.51
CA ASP A 334 7.13 -0.65 13.78
C ASP A 334 6.15 -0.48 12.59
N ASN A 335 6.23 -1.31 11.54
CA ASN A 335 5.36 -1.30 10.35
C ASN A 335 4.63 -2.65 10.13
N TYR A 336 3.96 -3.12 11.18
CA TYR A 336 3.18 -4.36 11.20
C TYR A 336 1.72 -4.16 10.75
N LEU A 337 1.12 -5.24 10.24
CA LEU A 337 -0.25 -5.26 9.74
C LEU A 337 -1.27 -5.63 10.82
N PHE A 338 -0.88 -6.42 11.83
CA PHE A 338 -1.78 -6.78 12.92
C PHE A 338 -1.09 -6.88 14.28
N SER A 339 -1.87 -6.67 15.33
CA SER A 339 -1.40 -6.78 16.71
C SER A 339 -1.03 -8.22 17.08
N LYS A 340 -0.18 -8.40 18.10
CA LYS A 340 0.30 -9.71 18.56
C LYS A 340 -0.83 -10.73 18.73
N THR A 341 -0.56 -12.00 18.42
CA THR A 341 -1.54 -13.08 18.54
C THR A 341 -1.44 -13.85 19.86
N ASP A 342 -0.54 -13.48 20.77
CA ASP A 342 -0.29 -14.18 22.04
C ASP A 342 -1.51 -14.22 22.99
N ARG A 343 -2.51 -13.36 22.78
CA ARG A 343 -3.74 -13.27 23.58
C ARG A 343 -5.01 -13.23 22.74
N ALA A 344 -6.14 -13.55 23.38
CA ALA A 344 -7.45 -13.69 22.73
C ALA A 344 -7.97 -12.41 22.08
N GLU A 345 -7.47 -11.23 22.45
CA GLU A 345 -7.80 -9.91 21.91
C GLU A 345 -6.95 -9.50 20.69
N GLY A 346 -5.87 -10.23 20.44
CA GLY A 346 -4.83 -10.00 19.44
C GLY A 346 -5.24 -10.16 17.97
N GLY A 347 -4.29 -10.07 17.03
CA GLY A 347 -4.58 -10.19 15.60
C GLY A 347 -5.58 -9.13 15.10
N ARG A 348 -5.47 -7.90 15.62
CA ARG A 348 -6.30 -6.76 15.21
C ARG A 348 -5.62 -5.99 14.09
N PRO A 349 -6.35 -5.52 13.07
CA PRO A 349 -5.75 -4.74 11.99
C PRO A 349 -5.16 -3.42 12.53
N THR A 350 -4.06 -2.99 11.93
CA THR A 350 -3.50 -1.64 12.11
C THR A 350 -4.00 -0.69 11.01
N PRO A 351 -3.84 0.64 11.17
CA PRO A 351 -4.07 1.57 10.07
C PRO A 351 -3.23 1.26 8.82
N HIS A 352 -2.04 0.65 8.98
CA HIS A 352 -1.22 0.23 7.84
C HIS A 352 -1.84 -0.97 7.11
N TYR A 353 -2.46 -1.91 7.82
CA TYR A 353 -3.26 -2.95 7.19
C TYR A 353 -4.40 -2.38 6.34
N ASP A 354 -5.12 -1.38 6.84
CA ASP A 354 -6.22 -0.75 6.09
C ASP A 354 -5.73 -0.16 4.75
N VAL A 355 -4.50 0.38 4.72
CA VAL A 355 -3.84 0.84 3.48
C VAL A 355 -3.55 -0.32 2.53
N VAL A 356 -2.95 -1.40 3.05
CA VAL A 356 -2.60 -2.59 2.25
C VAL A 356 -3.86 -3.21 1.63
N GLU A 357 -4.89 -3.43 2.44
CA GLU A 357 -6.19 -3.97 2.00
C GLU A 357 -6.85 -3.05 0.97
N THR A 358 -6.86 -1.74 1.22
CA THR A 358 -7.43 -0.75 0.29
C THR A 358 -6.75 -0.80 -1.08
N ILE A 359 -5.41 -0.86 -1.12
CA ILE A 359 -4.65 -0.94 -2.37
C ILE A 359 -4.94 -2.27 -3.08
N THR A 360 -4.85 -3.39 -2.37
CA THR A 360 -5.10 -4.73 -2.92
C THR A 360 -6.51 -4.84 -3.51
N ARG A 361 -7.53 -4.33 -2.82
CA ARG A 361 -8.93 -4.45 -3.23
C ARG A 361 -9.33 -3.48 -4.34
N HIS A 362 -8.83 -2.24 -4.31
CA HIS A 362 -9.32 -1.16 -5.17
C HIS A 362 -8.36 -0.76 -6.29
N PHE A 363 -7.09 -1.16 -6.20
CA PHE A 363 -6.09 -0.96 -7.23
C PHE A 363 -5.34 -2.27 -7.55
N PRO A 364 -6.03 -3.41 -7.78
CA PRO A 364 -5.36 -4.66 -8.10
C PRO A 364 -4.53 -4.55 -9.40
N VAL A 365 -3.66 -5.52 -9.64
CA VAL A 365 -2.94 -5.65 -10.92
C VAL A 365 -3.91 -5.57 -12.09
N GLY A 366 -3.54 -4.80 -13.12
CA GLY A 366 -4.39 -4.51 -14.27
C GLY A 366 -5.25 -3.25 -14.14
N THR A 367 -5.27 -2.60 -12.97
CA THR A 367 -5.98 -1.33 -12.80
C THR A 367 -5.30 -0.20 -13.58
N GLN A 368 -6.02 0.42 -14.52
CA GLN A 368 -5.55 1.63 -15.19
C GLN A 368 -5.55 2.80 -14.21
N LEU A 369 -4.36 3.37 -13.98
CA LEU A 369 -4.15 4.60 -13.23
C LEU A 369 -4.14 5.81 -14.17
N PHE A 370 -4.62 6.96 -13.71
CA PHE A 370 -4.75 8.18 -14.50
C PHE A 370 -3.89 9.32 -13.94
N GLN A 371 -3.53 10.26 -14.81
CA GLN A 371 -2.78 11.44 -14.42
C GLN A 371 -3.57 12.28 -13.41
N THR A 372 -2.91 12.66 -12.31
CA THR A 372 -3.45 13.51 -11.25
C THR A 372 -2.56 14.74 -11.09
N LYS A 373 -3.16 15.87 -10.69
CA LYS A 373 -2.44 17.09 -10.34
C LYS A 373 -3.02 17.67 -9.06
N SER A 374 -2.20 17.73 -8.02
CA SER A 374 -2.50 18.46 -6.78
C SER A 374 -1.82 19.83 -6.81
N SER A 375 -2.46 20.85 -6.23
CA SER A 375 -1.83 22.16 -6.02
C SER A 375 -0.92 22.20 -4.78
N SER A 376 -0.85 21.11 -4.01
CA SER A 376 0.07 20.96 -2.88
C SER A 376 0.76 19.60 -2.93
N GLU A 377 2.07 19.57 -2.71
CA GLU A 377 2.86 18.34 -2.55
C GLU A 377 2.49 17.59 -1.25
N ASP A 378 1.76 18.25 -0.35
CA ASP A 378 1.28 17.68 0.91
C ASP A 378 0.02 16.80 0.74
N LEU A 379 -0.57 16.76 -0.47
CA LEU A 379 -1.68 15.87 -0.81
C LEU A 379 -1.33 15.04 -2.04
N GLU A 380 -1.10 13.76 -1.82
CA GLU A 380 -0.81 12.79 -2.89
C GLU A 380 -2.09 12.08 -3.33
N VAL A 381 -2.21 11.81 -4.63
CA VAL A 381 -3.48 11.38 -5.25
C VAL A 381 -3.22 10.25 -6.24
N LEU A 382 -3.72 9.06 -5.92
CA LEU A 382 -3.76 7.91 -6.82
C LEU A 382 -5.19 7.75 -7.35
N ALA A 383 -5.37 7.72 -8.67
CA ALA A 383 -6.70 7.62 -9.24
C ALA A 383 -6.80 6.52 -10.29
N SER A 384 -7.85 5.72 -10.19
CA SER A 384 -8.39 4.87 -11.25
C SER A 384 -9.66 5.52 -11.80
N ALA A 385 -10.37 4.84 -12.71
CA ALA A 385 -11.68 5.32 -13.17
C ALA A 385 -12.78 5.20 -12.10
N ALA A 386 -12.62 4.28 -11.13
CA ALA A 386 -13.66 3.98 -10.14
C ALA A 386 -13.34 4.56 -8.76
N LYS A 387 -12.08 4.54 -8.36
CA LYS A 387 -11.61 4.88 -7.02
C LYS A 387 -10.42 5.84 -7.05
N THR A 388 -10.43 6.77 -6.10
CA THR A 388 -9.32 7.70 -5.84
C THR A 388 -8.87 7.53 -4.39
N LEU A 389 -7.57 7.30 -4.20
CA LEU A 389 -6.90 7.32 -2.91
C LEU A 389 -6.25 8.68 -2.72
N LEU A 390 -6.55 9.32 -1.59
CA LEU A 390 -5.98 10.59 -1.17
C LEU A 390 -5.10 10.34 0.06
N ILE A 391 -3.89 10.86 0.06
CA ILE A 391 -2.94 10.71 1.17
C ILE A 391 -2.58 12.10 1.68
N ASN A 392 -3.09 12.45 2.87
CA ASN A 392 -2.64 13.66 3.56
C ASN A 392 -1.26 13.40 4.17
N LYS A 393 -0.24 14.13 3.71
CA LYS A 393 1.15 13.96 4.13
C LYS A 393 1.53 14.79 5.36
N THR A 394 0.56 15.43 6.01
CA THR A 394 0.80 16.39 7.10
C THR A 394 0.21 15.93 8.43
N ASN A 395 0.78 16.46 9.53
CA ASN A 395 0.25 16.27 10.88
C ASN A 395 -0.95 17.19 11.20
N GLY A 396 -1.64 17.71 10.19
CA GLY A 396 -2.78 18.62 10.35
C GLY A 396 -3.94 18.21 9.46
N GLN A 397 -5.13 18.69 9.79
CA GLN A 397 -6.29 18.55 8.91
C GLN A 397 -6.09 19.40 7.65
N MET A 398 -6.49 18.86 6.49
CA MET A 398 -6.51 19.60 5.23
C MET A 398 -7.87 19.50 4.55
N THR A 399 -8.23 20.56 3.82
CA THR A 399 -9.41 20.56 2.95
C THR A 399 -8.96 20.52 1.50
N ALA A 400 -9.52 19.61 0.72
CA ALA A 400 -9.22 19.43 -0.69
C ALA A 400 -10.48 19.54 -1.55
N GLU A 401 -10.33 20.07 -2.76
CA GLU A 401 -11.35 20.08 -3.80
C GLU A 401 -10.91 19.14 -4.93
N VAL A 402 -11.48 17.94 -4.98
CA VAL A 402 -11.13 16.90 -5.96
C VAL A 402 -12.14 16.93 -7.10
N ASN A 403 -11.73 17.44 -8.27
CA ASN A 403 -12.62 17.62 -9.42
C ASN A 403 -13.96 18.34 -9.06
N GLY A 404 -13.91 19.31 -8.14
CA GLY A 404 -15.07 20.06 -7.67
C GLY A 404 -15.82 19.44 -6.46
N GLN A 405 -15.40 18.26 -6.00
CA GLN A 405 -15.92 17.66 -4.76
C GLN A 405 -15.06 18.06 -3.56
N MET A 406 -15.68 18.69 -2.57
CA MET A 406 -15.02 19.02 -1.31
C MET A 406 -14.82 17.79 -0.43
N VAL A 407 -13.61 17.61 0.08
CA VAL A 407 -13.20 16.53 0.97
C VAL A 407 -12.36 17.12 2.09
N ILE A 408 -12.62 16.68 3.33
CA ILE A 408 -11.80 17.03 4.49
C ILE A 408 -11.02 15.77 4.87
N LEU A 409 -9.71 15.91 5.01
CA LEU A 409 -8.81 14.85 5.44
C LEU A 409 -8.20 15.21 6.78
N GLU A 410 -8.31 14.30 7.75
CA GLU A 410 -7.61 14.41 9.03
C GLU A 410 -6.09 14.25 8.84
N ARG A 411 -5.33 14.57 9.89
CA ARG A 411 -3.87 14.38 9.92
C ARG A 411 -3.50 12.96 9.48
N TYR A 412 -2.54 12.84 8.57
CA TYR A 412 -2.08 11.55 8.04
C TYR A 412 -3.19 10.60 7.57
N GLN A 413 -4.34 11.13 7.16
CA GLN A 413 -5.43 10.28 6.69
C GLN A 413 -5.12 9.77 5.28
N VAL A 414 -5.25 8.46 5.11
CA VAL A 414 -5.38 7.80 3.82
C VAL A 414 -6.86 7.56 3.57
N LEU A 415 -7.43 8.26 2.59
CA LEU A 415 -8.86 8.27 2.33
C LEU A 415 -9.18 7.76 0.93
N LEU A 416 -10.01 6.73 0.85
CA LEU A 416 -10.58 6.23 -0.40
C LEU A 416 -11.92 6.90 -0.68
N ILE A 417 -12.08 7.46 -1.88
CA ILE A 417 -13.35 7.98 -2.40
C ILE A 417 -13.68 7.35 -3.76
N ASP A 418 -14.94 7.45 -4.17
CA ASP A 418 -15.29 7.24 -5.59
C ASP A 418 -14.63 8.33 -6.42
N THR A 419 -14.05 7.98 -7.57
CA THR A 419 -13.39 8.96 -8.43
C THR A 419 -14.38 10.00 -8.91
N PRO A 420 -14.24 11.27 -8.51
CA PRO A 420 -15.17 12.30 -8.96
C PRO A 420 -14.85 12.59 -10.43
N MET A 421 -15.87 12.51 -11.28
CA MET A 421 -15.75 12.96 -12.67
C MET A 421 -15.39 14.45 -12.67
N LEU A 422 -14.53 14.88 -13.60
CA LEU A 422 -14.36 16.30 -13.87
C LEU A 422 -15.75 16.90 -14.08
N ASN A 423 -16.17 17.76 -13.15
CA ASN A 423 -17.25 18.68 -13.46
C ASN A 423 -16.72 19.56 -14.58
N ASP A 424 -17.30 19.47 -15.78
CA ASP A 424 -17.02 20.40 -16.88
C ASP A 424 -17.25 21.84 -16.38
N VAL A 425 -16.17 22.51 -15.98
CA VAL A 425 -16.12 23.93 -15.64
C VAL A 425 -14.78 24.39 -16.23
N GLU A 426 -14.71 25.20 -17.29
CA GLU A 426 -15.44 26.45 -17.51
C GLU A 426 -15.31 26.89 -18.99
N ILE A 427 -16.38 26.81 -19.80
CA ILE A 427 -16.69 27.81 -20.84
C ILE A 427 -18.22 27.98 -20.84
N ASN A 428 -18.66 29.18 -20.46
CA ASN A 428 -20.02 29.73 -20.58
C ASN A 428 -21.11 29.17 -19.65
N SER A 429 -21.41 29.97 -18.62
CA SER A 429 -22.76 30.35 -18.16
C SER A 429 -23.94 29.54 -18.73
N SER A 430 -24.19 28.33 -18.21
CA SER A 430 -25.53 27.76 -18.01
C SER A 430 -25.42 26.38 -17.34
N ARG A 431 -26.10 26.16 -16.21
CA ARG A 431 -26.15 24.86 -15.52
C ARG A 431 -26.67 23.77 -16.47
N VAL A 432 -25.95 22.64 -16.59
CA VAL A 432 -26.25 21.57 -17.56
C VAL A 432 -27.30 20.57 -17.04
N SER A 433 -27.45 20.39 -15.72
CA SER A 433 -28.44 19.50 -15.10
C SER A 433 -28.94 19.99 -13.73
N SER A 434 -30.03 19.42 -13.27
CA SER A 434 -30.60 19.57 -11.94
C SER A 434 -29.68 18.96 -10.88
N GLU A 435 -29.51 19.65 -9.74
CA GLU A 435 -28.76 19.13 -8.60
C GLU A 435 -29.71 18.39 -7.66
N ILE A 436 -29.37 17.17 -7.27
CA ILE A 436 -30.15 16.39 -6.31
C ILE A 436 -29.21 15.76 -5.28
N ARG A 437 -29.52 15.95 -4.00
CA ARG A 437 -28.82 15.30 -2.89
C ARG A 437 -29.81 14.70 -1.90
N ILE A 438 -29.42 13.60 -1.29
CA ILE A 438 -30.14 13.01 -0.16
C ILE A 438 -29.19 12.97 1.02
N PHE A 439 -29.66 13.44 2.16
CA PHE A 439 -28.91 13.39 3.41
C PHE A 439 -29.84 13.04 4.56
N ASN A 440 -29.29 12.38 5.57
CA ASN A 440 -30.02 12.04 6.78
C ASN A 440 -29.87 13.17 7.80
N THR A 441 -30.99 13.66 8.34
CA THR A 441 -31.01 14.55 9.50
C THR A 441 -31.58 13.80 10.71
N PRO A 442 -31.43 14.33 11.94
CA PRO A 442 -32.09 13.75 13.11
C PRO A 442 -33.62 13.63 12.97
N SER A 443 -34.23 14.46 12.11
CA SER A 443 -35.65 14.43 11.78
C SER A 443 -36.02 13.47 10.64
N GLY A 444 -35.05 12.75 10.07
CA GLY A 444 -35.22 11.79 8.98
C GLY A 444 -34.52 12.17 7.67
N PRO A 445 -34.65 11.36 6.61
CA PRO A 445 -34.01 11.61 5.32
C PRO A 445 -34.62 12.83 4.61
N GLN A 446 -33.78 13.75 4.15
CA GLN A 446 -34.15 14.97 3.42
C GLN A 446 -33.69 14.88 1.96
N LEU A 447 -34.51 15.40 1.07
CA LEU A 447 -34.22 15.61 -0.34
C LEU A 447 -33.88 17.08 -0.54
N PHE A 448 -32.67 17.36 -0.97
CA PHE A 448 -32.30 18.65 -1.55
C PHE A 448 -32.38 18.55 -3.07
N ILE A 449 -32.98 19.56 -3.67
CA ILE A 449 -33.02 19.71 -5.11
C ILE A 449 -32.89 21.16 -5.54
N CYS A 450 -32.14 21.37 -6.63
CA CYS A 450 -32.10 22.61 -7.36
C CYS A 450 -32.27 22.30 -8.86
N PRO A 451 -33.50 22.40 -9.41
CA PRO A 451 -33.77 21.92 -10.76
C PRO A 451 -33.24 22.88 -11.82
N ARG A 452 -32.86 22.34 -12.97
CA ARG A 452 -32.46 23.15 -14.13
C ARG A 452 -33.67 23.82 -14.79
N SER A 453 -34.76 23.08 -14.96
CA SER A 453 -36.00 23.53 -15.59
C SER A 453 -37.16 23.34 -14.64
N SER A 454 -38.13 24.25 -14.67
CA SER A 454 -39.35 24.07 -13.89
C SER A 454 -40.09 22.83 -14.38
N ALA A 455 -40.45 21.93 -13.48
CA ALA A 455 -41.08 20.67 -13.85
C ALA A 455 -41.99 20.15 -12.74
N MET A 456 -42.93 19.29 -13.13
CA MET A 456 -43.65 18.44 -12.19
C MET A 456 -42.82 17.17 -11.96
N MET A 457 -42.26 17.02 -10.77
CA MET A 457 -41.52 15.82 -10.43
C MET A 457 -42.44 14.75 -9.86
N GLY A 458 -42.25 13.50 -10.28
CA GLY A 458 -42.79 12.34 -9.58
C GLY A 458 -41.72 11.73 -8.68
N ILE A 459 -42.04 11.52 -7.41
CA ILE A 459 -41.14 10.95 -6.41
C ILE A 459 -41.78 9.67 -5.91
N GLN A 460 -41.15 8.54 -6.16
CA GLN A 460 -41.59 7.20 -5.75
C GLN A 460 -40.58 6.61 -4.78
N ILE A 461 -41.04 5.90 -3.76
CA ILE A 461 -40.19 5.27 -2.76
C ILE A 461 -40.43 3.77 -2.79
N PHE A 462 -39.35 3.00 -2.78
CA PHE A 462 -39.37 1.54 -2.84
C PHE A 462 -38.65 0.95 -1.63
N ASP A 463 -39.14 -0.20 -1.17
CA ASP A 463 -38.40 -1.04 -0.23
C ASP A 463 -37.31 -1.86 -0.93
N ILE A 464 -36.52 -2.63 -0.15
CA ILE A 464 -35.44 -3.48 -0.69
C ILE A 464 -35.93 -4.60 -1.63
N LEU A 465 -37.22 -4.92 -1.62
CA LEU A 465 -37.83 -5.91 -2.50
C LEU A 465 -38.37 -5.26 -3.78
N GLY A 466 -38.18 -3.95 -3.96
CA GLY A 466 -38.66 -3.19 -5.12
C GLY A 466 -40.16 -2.89 -5.08
N ARG A 467 -40.83 -3.04 -3.93
CA ARG A 467 -42.25 -2.68 -3.78
C ARG A 467 -42.36 -1.18 -3.51
N GLU A 468 -43.23 -0.50 -4.25
CA GLU A 468 -43.52 0.92 -4.01
C GLU A 468 -44.28 1.08 -2.68
N ILE A 469 -43.81 1.98 -1.82
CA ILE A 469 -44.33 2.22 -0.48
C ILE A 469 -44.83 3.65 -0.25
N ASP A 470 -44.40 4.61 -1.08
CA ASP A 470 -44.90 5.99 -1.08
C ASP A 470 -44.70 6.60 -2.47
N HIS A 471 -45.58 7.52 -2.85
CA HIS A 471 -45.48 8.26 -4.11
C HIS A 471 -46.20 9.60 -4.01
N TYR A 472 -45.52 10.66 -4.40
CA TYR A 472 -46.11 11.99 -4.52
C TYR A 472 -45.46 12.78 -5.67
N THR A 473 -46.15 13.84 -6.09
CA THR A 473 -45.64 14.77 -7.09
C THR A 473 -45.39 16.15 -6.51
N ARG A 474 -44.39 16.87 -7.02
CA ARG A 474 -44.10 18.24 -6.60
C ARG A 474 -43.67 19.12 -7.77
N PHE A 475 -44.32 20.28 -7.91
CA PHE A 475 -43.83 21.31 -8.81
C PHE A 475 -42.65 22.03 -8.17
N ILE A 476 -41.62 22.28 -8.98
CA ILE A 476 -40.43 23.03 -8.56
C ILE A 476 -40.04 24.02 -9.66
N ASN A 477 -39.56 25.19 -9.26
CA ASN A 477 -39.11 26.22 -10.20
C ASN A 477 -37.63 26.06 -10.53
N ALA A 478 -37.28 26.29 -11.80
CA ALA A 478 -35.91 26.35 -12.27
C ALA A 478 -35.03 27.25 -11.37
N GLY A 479 -33.88 26.74 -10.95
CA GLY A 479 -32.90 27.46 -10.15
C GLY A 479 -33.25 27.61 -8.67
N GLU A 480 -34.43 27.19 -8.22
CA GLU A 480 -34.84 27.31 -6.81
C GLU A 480 -34.29 26.12 -6.00
N ALA A 481 -33.40 26.42 -5.04
CA ALA A 481 -32.90 25.43 -4.11
C ALA A 481 -33.96 25.13 -3.04
N ASN A 482 -34.39 23.88 -2.98
CA ASN A 482 -35.43 23.44 -2.06
C ASN A 482 -34.95 22.21 -1.27
N THR A 483 -35.32 22.15 0.00
CA THR A 483 -35.07 20.99 0.87
C THR A 483 -36.37 20.57 1.55
N TRP A 484 -36.67 19.28 1.56
CA TRP A 484 -37.82 18.75 2.29
C TRP A 484 -37.65 17.27 2.68
N SER A 485 -38.47 16.80 3.62
CA SER A 485 -38.50 15.40 4.03
C SER A 485 -38.90 14.50 2.86
N ILE A 486 -38.09 13.47 2.56
CA ILE A 486 -38.37 12.52 1.49
C ILE A 486 -39.70 11.81 1.72
N LEU A 487 -40.03 11.53 2.98
CA LEU A 487 -41.24 10.83 3.37
C LEU A 487 -42.32 11.85 3.73
N GLN A 488 -43.43 11.85 3.00
CA GLN A 488 -44.60 12.67 3.37
C GLN A 488 -45.52 11.93 4.34
N ASN A 489 -45.62 10.59 4.23
CA ASN A 489 -46.42 9.73 5.09
C ASN A 489 -45.57 8.77 5.94
N ALA A 490 -44.54 9.30 6.60
CA ALA A 490 -43.51 8.54 7.31
C ALA A 490 -43.96 7.77 8.58
N ALA A 491 -45.24 7.74 8.92
CA ALA A 491 -45.65 7.39 10.28
C ALA A 491 -45.38 5.93 10.68
N ASN A 492 -45.21 4.99 9.73
CA ASN A 492 -45.18 3.55 10.03
C ASN A 492 -44.11 2.72 9.27
N LEU A 493 -43.07 3.34 8.69
CA LEU A 493 -42.03 2.57 8.00
C LEU A 493 -40.97 2.04 8.98
N PRO A 494 -40.61 0.74 8.94
CA PRO A 494 -39.56 0.20 9.78
C PRO A 494 -38.19 0.80 9.44
N ALA A 495 -37.27 0.80 10.40
CA ALA A 495 -35.88 1.17 10.14
C ALA A 495 -35.29 0.23 9.07
N GLY A 496 -34.56 0.78 8.12
CA GLY A 496 -34.07 -0.02 6.99
C GLY A 496 -33.56 0.80 5.80
N ILE A 497 -33.22 0.08 4.73
CA ILE A 497 -32.77 0.63 3.46
C ILE A 497 -33.98 0.82 2.55
N TYR A 498 -34.05 1.98 1.91
CA TYR A 498 -35.09 2.32 0.94
C TYR A 498 -34.47 2.96 -0.28
N PHE A 499 -35.21 2.98 -1.38
CA PHE A 499 -34.82 3.63 -2.62
C PHE A 499 -35.82 4.72 -2.95
N VAL A 500 -35.35 5.87 -3.43
CA VAL A 500 -36.22 6.88 -4.03
C VAL A 500 -35.93 6.95 -5.53
N ALA A 501 -36.97 6.93 -6.34
CA ALA A 501 -36.94 7.24 -7.76
C ALA A 501 -37.58 8.61 -8.00
N ILE A 502 -36.90 9.46 -8.74
CA ILE A 502 -37.35 10.81 -9.09
C ILE A 502 -37.40 10.91 -10.60
N ASN A 503 -38.58 11.20 -11.12
CA ASN A 503 -38.88 11.34 -12.54
C ASN A 503 -39.38 12.77 -12.82
N GLY A 504 -39.35 13.19 -14.09
CA GLY A 504 -39.83 14.52 -14.51
C GLY A 504 -38.75 15.60 -14.58
N LEU A 505 -37.49 15.24 -14.34
CA LEU A 505 -36.32 16.05 -14.65
C LEU A 505 -35.69 15.60 -15.98
N GLU A 506 -34.58 16.23 -16.38
CA GLU A 506 -33.84 15.85 -17.58
C GLU A 506 -33.32 14.40 -17.59
N LYS A 507 -33.23 13.75 -16.42
CA LYS A 507 -32.91 12.33 -16.26
C LYS A 507 -33.71 11.75 -15.09
N ASN A 508 -34.00 10.45 -15.15
CA ASN A 508 -34.55 9.74 -14.00
C ASN A 508 -33.44 9.50 -12.97
N TYR A 509 -33.73 9.73 -11.70
CA TYR A 509 -32.78 9.56 -10.61
C TYR A 509 -33.24 8.45 -9.68
N VAL A 510 -32.35 7.50 -9.37
CA VAL A 510 -32.58 6.51 -8.33
C VAL A 510 -31.46 6.58 -7.31
N ARG A 511 -31.82 6.65 -6.03
CA ARG A 511 -30.86 6.73 -4.91
C ARG A 511 -31.35 5.93 -3.72
N ARG A 512 -30.40 5.28 -3.03
CA ARG A 512 -30.65 4.64 -1.73
C ARG A 512 -30.62 5.66 -0.60
N PHE A 513 -31.43 5.44 0.44
CA PHE A 513 -31.37 6.17 1.70
C PHE A 513 -31.68 5.26 2.88
N PHE A 514 -31.36 5.71 4.09
CA PHE A 514 -31.56 4.96 5.31
C PHE A 514 -32.62 5.62 6.19
N LEU A 515 -33.54 4.81 6.68
CA LEU A 515 -34.49 5.18 7.72
C LEU A 515 -33.92 4.63 9.03
N LEU A 516 -33.41 5.52 9.87
CA LEU A 516 -32.99 5.17 11.23
C LEU A 516 -34.22 5.16 12.14
N HIS A 517 -34.21 4.39 13.22
CA HIS A 517 -35.27 4.46 14.24
C HIS A 517 -35.44 5.92 14.69
N ARG A 518 -36.70 6.38 14.73
CA ARG A 518 -37.03 7.70 15.29
C ARG A 518 -36.75 7.76 16.78
#